data_AF-A0A1G4G3Z7-F1
#
_entry.id   AF-A0A1G4G3Z7-F1
#
_cell.length_a   1.000
_cell.length_b   1.000
_cell.length_c   1.000
_cell.angle_alpha   90.00
_cell.angle_beta   90.00
_cell.angle_gamma   90.00
#
_symmetry.space_group_name_H-M   'P 1'
#
loop_
_entity.id
_entity.type
_entity.pdbx_description
1 polymer ?
#
loop_
_entity_poly.entity_id
_entity_poly.type
_entity_poly.pdbx_seq_one_letter_code
_entity_poly.pdbx_strand_id
1 'polypeptide(L)'
;MKKWGVVLALLLALTCIASAQETGIIADLLKRSAKEKVARMQQLIGFDNDKANQLCKLETTFLLEVWKVETCSLCNRKKRVGKLKTKREADLQKILSRDEYIKYQSLEYELLNENVPVWLSINSRTGEVPDCR
;
A
#
# COMPACT_ATOMS: atom_id res chain seq x y z
N MET A 1 31.33 26.07 -32.78
CA MET A 1 30.82 25.07 -31.80
C MET A 1 29.74 25.70 -30.92
N LYS A 2 28.49 25.83 -31.39
CA LYS A 2 27.42 26.52 -30.62
C LYS A 2 26.01 25.91 -30.76
N LYS A 3 25.86 24.82 -31.55
CA LYS A 3 24.57 24.16 -31.83
C LYS A 3 24.30 22.90 -30.99
N TRP A 4 25.31 22.39 -30.28
CA TRP A 4 25.22 21.17 -29.48
C TRP A 4 24.59 21.39 -28.09
N GLY A 5 24.69 22.62 -27.55
CA GLY A 5 24.10 22.95 -26.24
C GLY A 5 22.57 22.89 -26.22
N VAL A 6 21.92 23.18 -27.35
CA VAL A 6 20.44 23.17 -27.46
C VAL A 6 19.92 21.72 -27.51
N VAL A 7 20.63 20.82 -28.19
CA VAL A 7 20.26 19.40 -28.28
C VAL A 7 20.39 18.71 -26.91
N LEU A 8 21.43 19.05 -26.14
CA LEU A 8 21.63 18.50 -24.79
C LEU A 8 20.56 19.00 -23.80
N ALA A 9 20.15 20.28 -23.92
CA ALA A 9 19.09 20.85 -23.10
C ALA A 9 17.71 20.23 -23.39
N LEU A 10 17.43 19.86 -24.64
CA LEU A 10 16.17 19.20 -25.02
C LEU A 10 16.11 17.75 -24.50
N LEU A 11 17.23 17.02 -24.50
CA LEU A 11 17.33 15.65 -23.98
C LEU A 11 17.18 15.57 -22.46
N LEU A 12 17.65 16.57 -21.71
CA LEU A 12 17.48 16.66 -20.26
C LEU A 12 16.04 16.99 -19.83
N ALA A 13 15.25 17.64 -20.68
CA ALA A 13 13.85 17.95 -20.36
C ALA A 13 12.91 16.73 -20.44
N LEU A 14 13.26 15.69 -21.20
CA LEU A 14 12.43 14.48 -21.32
C LEU A 14 12.53 13.52 -20.13
N THR A 15 13.58 13.58 -19.31
CA THR A 15 13.77 12.64 -18.20
C THR A 15 12.87 12.92 -16.99
N CYS A 16 12.31 14.13 -16.89
CA CYS A 16 11.42 14.51 -15.77
C CYS A 16 9.97 14.06 -15.94
N ILE A 17 9.51 13.70 -17.15
CA ILE A 17 8.11 13.35 -17.40
C ILE A 17 7.84 11.87 -17.07
N ALA A 18 8.83 10.99 -17.25
CA ALA A 18 8.69 9.56 -16.99
C ALA A 18 8.48 9.22 -15.49
N SER A 19 9.11 9.98 -14.59
CA SER A 19 9.04 9.72 -13.14
C SER A 19 7.64 9.92 -12.56
N ALA A 20 6.86 10.85 -13.11
CA ALA A 20 5.49 11.10 -12.64
C ALA A 20 4.53 9.94 -12.99
N GLN A 21 4.67 9.34 -14.17
CA GLN A 21 3.80 8.25 -14.61
C GLN A 21 4.04 6.95 -13.80
N GLU A 22 5.30 6.66 -13.46
CA GLU A 22 5.64 5.51 -12.60
C GLU A 22 5.04 5.65 -11.19
N THR A 23 5.01 6.86 -10.62
CA THR A 23 4.43 7.08 -9.28
C THR A 23 2.92 6.83 -9.23
N GLY A 24 2.18 7.14 -10.29
CA GLY A 24 0.74 6.87 -10.37
C GLY A 24 0.41 5.38 -10.41
N ILE A 25 1.13 4.63 -11.25
CA ILE A 25 0.96 3.16 -11.37
C ILE A 25 1.23 2.47 -10.04
N ILE A 26 2.31 2.85 -9.34
CA ILE A 26 2.64 2.26 -8.04
C ILE A 26 1.58 2.58 -6.99
N ALA A 27 1.08 3.82 -6.96
CA ALA A 27 0.02 4.20 -6.03
C ALA A 27 -1.27 3.39 -6.24
N ASP A 28 -1.65 3.15 -7.50
CA ASP A 28 -2.82 2.33 -7.84
C ASP A 28 -2.63 0.85 -7.46
N LEU A 29 -1.42 0.31 -7.66
CA LEU A 29 -1.08 -1.06 -7.23
C LEU A 29 -1.17 -1.21 -5.71
N LEU A 30 -0.63 -0.25 -4.94
CA LEU A 30 -0.70 -0.26 -3.48
C LEU A 30 -2.14 -0.14 -2.99
N LYS A 31 -2.95 0.72 -3.61
CA LYS A 31 -4.37 0.85 -3.31
C LYS A 31 -5.11 -0.46 -3.57
N ARG A 32 -4.87 -1.11 -4.72
CA ARG A 32 -5.47 -2.41 -5.05
C ARG A 32 -5.07 -3.50 -4.04
N SER A 33 -3.79 -3.56 -3.69
CA SER A 33 -3.29 -4.54 -2.70
C SER A 33 -3.94 -4.35 -1.32
N ALA A 34 -4.06 -3.11 -0.84
CA ALA A 34 -4.78 -2.82 0.40
C ALA A 34 -6.26 -3.25 0.33
N LYS A 35 -6.91 -2.98 -0.81
CA LYS A 35 -8.30 -3.33 -1.07
C LYS A 35 -8.54 -4.84 -0.98
N GLU A 36 -7.71 -5.62 -1.67
CA GLU A 36 -7.80 -7.08 -1.72
C GLU A 36 -7.51 -7.71 -0.36
N LYS A 37 -6.48 -7.21 0.35
CA LYS A 37 -6.18 -7.64 1.73
C LYS A 37 -7.41 -7.46 2.62
N VAL A 38 -8.00 -6.26 2.64
CA VAL A 38 -9.14 -5.97 3.51
C VAL A 38 -10.36 -6.78 3.12
N ALA A 39 -10.63 -6.96 1.82
CA ALA A 39 -11.71 -7.81 1.35
C ALA A 39 -11.57 -9.26 1.83
N ARG A 40 -10.36 -9.84 1.75
CA ARG A 40 -10.09 -11.19 2.25
C ARG A 40 -10.24 -11.27 3.76
N MET A 41 -9.72 -10.28 4.49
CA MET A 41 -9.89 -10.22 5.95
C MET A 41 -11.37 -10.10 6.34
N GLN A 42 -12.15 -9.31 5.59
CA GLN A 42 -13.58 -9.16 5.83
C GLN A 42 -14.33 -10.48 5.61
N GLN A 43 -14.02 -11.20 4.53
CA GLN A 43 -14.60 -12.52 4.25
C GLN A 43 -14.30 -13.54 5.35
N LEU A 44 -13.08 -13.52 5.91
CA LEU A 44 -12.64 -14.50 6.90
C LEU A 44 -13.07 -14.15 8.33
N ILE A 45 -13.13 -12.86 8.67
CA ILE A 45 -13.43 -12.40 10.04
C ILE A 45 -14.91 -12.03 10.21
N GLY A 46 -15.54 -11.49 9.16
CA GLY A 46 -16.95 -11.11 9.14
C GLY A 46 -17.25 -9.72 9.74
N PHE A 47 -16.29 -8.79 9.75
CA PHE A 47 -16.55 -7.41 10.19
C PHE A 47 -17.39 -6.62 9.16
N ASP A 48 -18.11 -5.61 9.64
CA ASP A 48 -19.03 -4.81 8.81
C ASP A 48 -18.33 -3.96 7.73
N ASN A 49 -19.12 -3.44 6.79
CA ASN A 49 -18.62 -2.65 5.67
C ASN A 49 -18.01 -1.30 6.12
N ASP A 50 -18.43 -0.74 7.25
CA ASP A 50 -17.89 0.53 7.74
C ASP A 50 -16.47 0.33 8.25
N LYS A 51 -16.23 -0.75 9.01
CA LYS A 51 -14.89 -1.18 9.41
C LYS A 51 -14.05 -1.54 8.20
N ALA A 52 -14.60 -2.24 7.21
CA ALA A 52 -13.89 -2.56 5.97
C ALA A 52 -13.41 -1.29 5.23
N ASN A 53 -14.26 -0.28 5.11
CA ASN A 53 -13.90 0.99 4.50
C ASN A 53 -12.81 1.73 5.28
N GLN A 54 -12.91 1.76 6.62
CA GLN A 54 -11.89 2.35 7.48
C GLN A 54 -10.54 1.63 7.38
N LEU A 55 -10.55 0.30 7.39
CA LEU A 55 -9.36 -0.53 7.23
C LEU A 55 -8.73 -0.34 5.85
N CYS A 56 -9.53 -0.25 4.78
CA CYS A 56 -8.97 -0.01 3.45
C CYS A 56 -8.24 1.33 3.37
N LYS A 57 -8.81 2.39 3.97
CA LYS A 57 -8.15 3.71 4.04
C LYS A 57 -6.87 3.65 4.87
N LEU A 58 -6.90 2.96 6.01
CA LEU A 58 -5.74 2.76 6.87
C LEU A 58 -4.60 2.02 6.15
N GLU A 59 -4.90 0.86 5.56
CA GLU A 59 -3.92 0.02 4.86
C GLU A 59 -3.35 0.74 3.62
N THR A 60 -4.19 1.40 2.83
CA THR A 60 -3.74 2.18 1.67
C THR A 60 -2.78 3.30 2.09
N THR A 61 -3.16 4.06 3.13
CA THR A 61 -2.33 5.15 3.66
C THR A 61 -1.00 4.62 4.19
N PHE A 62 -1.03 3.52 4.94
CA PHE A 62 0.17 2.87 5.45
C PHE A 62 1.11 2.46 4.33
N LEU A 63 0.61 1.78 3.29
CA LEU A 63 1.42 1.34 2.15
C LEU A 63 2.05 2.52 1.38
N LEU A 64 1.28 3.58 1.13
CA LEU A 64 1.79 4.78 0.47
C LEU A 64 2.88 5.49 1.30
N GLU A 65 2.68 5.62 2.61
CA GLU A 65 3.67 6.23 3.50
C GLU A 65 4.93 5.37 3.63
N VAL A 66 4.80 4.05 3.68
CA VAL A 66 5.95 3.13 3.64
C VAL A 66 6.71 3.29 2.33
N TRP A 67 6.01 3.33 1.19
CA TRP A 67 6.65 3.52 -0.12
C TRP A 67 7.41 4.84 -0.23
N LYS A 68 6.84 5.95 0.25
CA LYS A 68 7.53 7.25 0.34
C LYS A 68 8.78 7.19 1.22
N VAL A 69 8.75 6.41 2.30
CA VAL A 69 9.91 6.23 3.17
C VAL A 69 10.98 5.39 2.48
N GLU A 70 10.60 4.28 1.83
CA GLU A 70 11.54 3.38 1.16
C GLU A 70 12.25 4.04 -0.02
N THR A 71 11.56 4.89 -0.76
CA THR A 71 12.12 5.66 -1.88
C THR A 71 12.97 6.86 -1.45
N CYS A 72 13.05 7.17 -0.15
CA CYS A 72 13.88 8.27 0.35
C CYS A 72 15.37 7.87 0.49
N SER A 73 16.24 8.51 -0.28
CA SER A 73 17.68 8.21 -0.35
C SER A 73 18.48 8.58 0.91
N LEU A 74 17.99 9.48 1.77
CA LEU A 74 18.69 9.98 2.96
C LEU A 74 17.89 9.90 4.26
N CYS A 75 16.82 9.11 4.29
CA CYS A 75 15.99 8.95 5.47
C CYS A 75 16.46 7.78 6.36
N ASN A 76 16.28 7.90 7.68
CA ASN A 76 16.37 6.73 8.58
C ASN A 76 15.15 5.83 8.38
N ARG A 77 15.19 5.01 7.32
CA ARG A 77 14.08 4.17 6.84
C ARG A 77 13.57 3.24 7.93
N LYS A 78 14.47 2.49 8.58
CA LYS A 78 14.12 1.56 9.67
C LYS A 78 13.32 2.24 10.79
N LYS A 79 13.78 3.40 11.26
CA LYS A 79 13.09 4.15 12.33
C LYS A 79 11.74 4.69 11.86
N ARG A 80 11.66 5.20 10.63
CA ARG A 80 10.42 5.77 10.08
C ARG A 80 9.37 4.71 9.79
N VAL A 81 9.74 3.60 9.15
CA VAL A 81 8.86 2.45 8.94
C VAL A 81 8.40 1.86 10.28
N GLY A 82 9.30 1.76 11.27
CA GLY A 82 8.93 1.33 12.62
C GLY A 82 7.81 2.18 13.24
N LYS A 83 7.91 3.51 13.14
CA LYS A 83 6.85 4.43 13.60
C LYS A 83 5.54 4.24 12.84
N LEU A 84 5.60 4.05 11.52
CA LEU A 84 4.41 3.80 10.69
C LEU A 84 3.73 2.49 11.10
N LYS A 85 4.50 1.43 11.37
CA LYS A 85 3.96 0.15 11.87
C LYS A 85 3.27 0.33 13.22
N THR A 86 3.93 0.97 14.19
CA THR A 86 3.31 1.23 15.50
C THR A 86 2.02 2.05 15.38
N LYS A 87 2.00 3.07 14.51
CA LYS A 87 0.79 3.84 14.26
C LYS A 87 -0.32 2.98 13.65
N ARG A 88 -0.01 2.19 12.63
CA ARG A 88 -0.95 1.24 12.01
C ARG A 88 -1.56 0.31 13.06
N GLU A 89 -0.74 -0.30 13.92
CA GLU A 89 -1.23 -1.19 14.98
C GLU A 89 -2.19 -0.48 15.94
N ALA A 90 -1.84 0.74 16.36
CA ALA A 90 -2.71 1.53 17.23
C ALA A 90 -4.04 1.90 16.54
N ASP A 91 -4.03 2.18 15.23
CA ASP A 91 -5.23 2.51 14.48
C ASP A 91 -6.09 1.26 14.17
N LEU A 92 -5.47 0.10 13.95
CA LEU A 92 -6.17 -1.18 13.83
C LEU A 92 -7.00 -1.50 15.09
N GLN A 93 -6.41 -1.32 16.27
CA GLN A 93 -7.09 -1.56 17.55
C GLN A 93 -8.24 -0.58 17.84
N LYS A 94 -8.31 0.56 17.13
CA LYS A 94 -9.45 1.50 17.24
C LYS A 94 -10.61 1.10 16.33
N ILE A 95 -10.30 0.49 15.19
CA ILE A 95 -11.31 0.11 14.19
C ILE A 95 -11.91 -1.26 14.52
N LEU A 96 -11.06 -2.20 14.92
CA LEU A 96 -11.43 -3.57 15.21
C LEU A 96 -11.69 -3.77 16.71
N SER A 97 -12.71 -4.58 17.02
CA SER A 97 -12.82 -5.15 18.36
C SER A 97 -11.61 -6.02 18.68
N ARG A 98 -11.41 -6.31 19.96
CA ARG A 98 -10.27 -7.12 20.42
C ARG A 98 -10.20 -8.48 19.71
N ASP A 99 -11.33 -9.15 19.54
CA ASP A 99 -11.39 -10.47 18.91
C ASP A 99 -11.15 -10.39 17.39
N GLU A 100 -11.74 -9.40 16.72
CA GLU A 100 -11.46 -9.14 15.31
C GLU A 100 -9.99 -8.78 15.09
N TYR A 101 -9.37 -8.00 15.98
CA TYR A 101 -7.96 -7.64 15.92
C TYR A 101 -7.03 -8.85 16.08
N ILE A 102 -7.33 -9.75 17.02
CA ILE A 102 -6.56 -10.99 17.21
C ILE A 102 -6.65 -11.86 15.95
N LYS A 103 -7.86 -12.04 15.40
CA LYS A 103 -8.07 -12.78 14.15
C LYS A 103 -7.36 -12.12 12.96
N TYR A 104 -7.38 -10.79 12.90
CA TYR A 104 -6.72 -10.03 11.84
C TYR A 104 -5.21 -10.28 11.85
N GLN A 105 -4.58 -10.23 13.03
CA GLN A 105 -3.15 -10.51 13.16
C GLN A 105 -2.80 -11.96 12.85
N SER A 106 -3.59 -12.93 13.32
CA SER A 106 -3.32 -14.35 13.05
C SER A 106 -3.41 -14.66 11.57
N LEU A 107 -4.45 -14.16 10.90
CA LEU A 107 -4.60 -14.30 9.46
C LEU A 107 -3.48 -13.59 8.71
N GLU A 108 -3.10 -12.38 9.11
CA GLU A 108 -1.99 -11.66 8.47
C GLU A 108 -0.68 -12.46 8.57
N TYR A 109 -0.41 -13.11 9.71
CA TYR A 109 0.74 -13.97 9.90
C TYR A 109 0.68 -15.25 9.05
N GLU A 110 -0.47 -15.93 9.01
CA GLU A 110 -0.67 -17.13 8.18
C GLU A 110 -0.46 -16.82 6.69
N LEU A 111 -1.02 -15.71 6.21
CA LEU A 111 -0.86 -15.26 4.83
C LEU A 111 0.60 -14.93 4.47
N LEU A 112 1.39 -14.44 5.43
CA LEU A 112 2.82 -14.21 5.23
C LEU A 112 3.64 -15.52 5.25
N ASN A 113 3.18 -16.53 6.00
CA ASN A 113 3.87 -17.80 6.16
C ASN A 113 3.58 -18.81 5.04
N GLU A 114 2.46 -18.68 4.32
CA GLU A 114 2.11 -19.53 3.18
C GLU A 114 3.03 -19.36 1.94
N ASN A 115 4.13 -18.59 2.02
CA ASN A 115 4.97 -18.22 0.86
C ASN A 115 4.17 -17.62 -0.31
N VAL A 116 2.95 -17.14 -0.04
CA VAL A 116 2.17 -16.32 -0.95
C VAL A 116 2.39 -14.88 -0.50
N PRO A 117 3.34 -14.14 -1.09
CA PRO A 117 3.37 -12.70 -0.94
C PRO A 117 1.95 -12.19 -1.19
N VAL A 118 1.36 -11.54 -0.18
CA VAL A 118 -0.03 -11.04 -0.20
C VAL A 118 -0.27 -10.06 -1.37
N TRP A 119 0.81 -9.63 -2.04
CA TRP A 119 0.82 -8.79 -3.24
C TRP A 119 1.04 -9.55 -4.57
N LEU A 120 1.19 -10.88 -4.54
CA LEU A 120 1.46 -11.74 -5.71
C LEU A 120 0.30 -12.67 -6.09
N SER A 121 -0.77 -12.78 -5.29
CA SER A 121 -2.02 -13.42 -5.75
C SER A 121 -2.86 -12.45 -6.60
N ILE A 122 -2.22 -11.83 -7.61
CA ILE A 122 -2.91 -11.11 -8.67
C ILE A 122 -3.51 -12.19 -9.58
N ASN A 123 -4.69 -12.71 -9.21
CA ASN A 123 -5.52 -13.44 -10.15
C ASN A 123 -6.83 -12.68 -10.32
N SER A 124 -6.88 -11.93 -11.41
CA SER A 124 -8.06 -11.28 -11.94
C SER A 124 -9.15 -12.33 -12.20
N ARG A 125 -10.04 -12.55 -11.23
CA ARG A 125 -11.41 -13.01 -11.51
C ARG A 125 -12.32 -12.81 -10.30
N THR A 126 -13.26 -11.89 -10.50
CA THR A 126 -14.62 -11.83 -9.92
C THR A 126 -14.77 -11.67 -8.42
N GLY A 127 -15.43 -10.57 -8.05
CA GLY A 127 -16.03 -10.34 -6.74
C GLY A 127 -15.97 -8.86 -6.43
N GLU A 128 -17.11 -8.20 -6.26
CA GLU A 128 -17.17 -6.80 -5.86
C GLU A 128 -16.28 -6.54 -4.66
N VAL A 129 -15.29 -5.68 -4.87
CA VAL A 129 -14.31 -5.32 -3.85
C VAL A 129 -14.76 -3.98 -3.26
N PRO A 130 -14.86 -3.81 -1.92
CA PRO A 130 -15.39 -2.61 -1.27
C PRO A 130 -14.79 -1.32 -1.83
N ASP A 131 -15.60 -0.42 -2.38
CA ASP A 131 -15.11 0.84 -2.94
C ASP A 131 -14.51 1.72 -1.85
N CYS A 132 -13.18 1.81 -1.82
CA CYS A 132 -12.44 2.66 -0.89
C CYS A 132 -12.49 4.11 -1.37
N ARG A 133 -13.70 4.67 -1.33
CA ARG A 133 -13.98 6.07 -1.56
C ARG A 133 -13.82 6.87 -0.27
#